data_AF-A0A2H0PLR7-F1
#
_entry.id   AF-A0A2H0PLR7-F1
#
_cell.length_a   1.000
_cell.length_b   1.000
_cell.length_c   1.000
_cell.angle_alpha   90.00
_cell.angle_beta   90.00
_cell.angle_gamma   90.00
#
_symmetry.space_group_name_H-M   'P 1'
#
loop_
_entity.id
_entity.type
_entity.pdbx_description
1 polymer ?
#
loop_
_entity_poly.entity_id
_entity_poly.type
_entity_poly.pdbx_seq_one_letter_code
_entity_poly.pdbx_strand_id
1 'polypeptide(L)' 'MSKVQLATQIHPQVKRALEEACESRGLKIGHFIQEAILDKLEEYEDIADLRKLRAEPSRPLSDIIRDLERSDKI' A
#
# COMPACT_ATOMS: atom_id res chain seq x y z
N MET A 1 -1.07 10.16 19.24
CA MET A 1 -0.26 8.96 18.94
C MET A 1 1.20 9.26 19.20
N SER A 2 1.94 8.37 19.84
CA SER A 2 3.39 8.54 20.08
C SER A 2 4.15 8.39 18.76
N LYS A 3 5.16 9.24 18.54
CA LYS A 3 6.07 9.11 17.40
C LYS A 3 7.24 8.22 17.80
N VAL A 4 7.59 7.26 16.95
CA VAL A 4 8.76 6.39 17.12
C VAL A 4 9.84 6.84 16.13
N GLN A 5 11.11 6.82 16.56
CA GLN A 5 12.23 7.17 15.69
C GLN A 5 12.66 5.97 14.84
N LEU A 6 12.95 6.21 13.57
CA LEU A 6 13.58 5.24 12.67
C LEU A 6 15.01 5.72 12.36
N ALA A 7 16.00 4.98 12.82
CA ALA A 7 17.41 5.26 12.53
C ALA A 7 17.92 4.27 11.48
N THR A 8 18.47 4.78 10.37
CA THR A 8 19.05 3.95 9.31
C THR A 8 20.20 4.68 8.62
N GLN A 9 21.13 3.91 8.06
CA GLN A 9 22.22 4.43 7.23
C GLN A 9 21.81 4.32 5.77
N ILE A 10 21.98 5.40 5.01
CA ILE A 10 21.65 5.44 3.58
C ILE A 10 22.88 5.87 2.78
N HIS A 11 22.92 5.45 1.52
CA HIS A 11 24.00 5.84 0.61
C HIS A 11 24.00 7.37 0.40
N PRO A 12 25.16 8.04 0.36
CA PRO A 12 25.24 9.51 0.25
C PRO A 12 24.51 10.07 -0.99
N GLN A 13 24.53 9.34 -2.11
CA GLN A 13 23.83 9.77 -3.33
C GLN A 13 22.31 9.74 -3.15
N VAL A 14 21.77 8.79 -2.39
CA VAL A 14 20.34 8.70 -2.09
C VAL A 14 19.93 9.87 -1.21
N LYS A 15 20.74 10.20 -0.20
CA LYS A 15 20.50 11.38 0.64
C LYS A 15 20.44 12.66 -0.19
N ARG A 16 21.40 12.86 -1.11
CA ARG A 16 21.43 14.05 -1.96
C ARG A 16 20.22 14.14 -2.88
N ALA A 17 19.85 13.04 -3.54
CA ALA A 17 18.66 12.99 -4.40
C ALA A 17 17.37 13.26 -3.61
N LEU A 18 17.27 12.77 -2.37
CA LEU A 18 16.15 13.00 -1.47
C LEU A 18 16.03 14.48 -1.07
N GLU A 19 17.14 15.12 -0.75
CA GLU A 19 17.20 16.56 -0.43
C GLU A 19 16.75 17.41 -1.62
N GLU A 20 17.33 17.20 -2.81
CA GLU A 20 16.98 17.91 -4.04
C GLU A 20 15.49 17.72 -4.41
N ALA A 21 14.98 16.48 -4.28
CA ALA A 21 13.59 16.17 -4.59
C ALA A 21 12.59 16.80 -3.62
N CYS A 22 12.95 16.87 -2.33
CA CYS A 22 12.11 17.49 -1.31
C CYS A 22 12.13 19.01 -1.40
N GLU A 23 13.30 19.61 -1.63
CA GLU A 23 13.47 21.06 -1.76
C GLU A 23 12.69 21.62 -2.94
N SER A 24 12.81 20.99 -4.12
CA SER A 24 12.09 21.39 -5.34
C SER A 24 10.56 21.30 -5.22
N ARG A 25 10.04 20.53 -4.28
CA ARG A 25 8.60 20.29 -4.07
C ARG A 25 8.05 20.91 -2.78
N GLY A 26 8.89 21.58 -1.99
CA GLY A 26 8.50 22.14 -0.69
C GLY A 26 8.09 21.08 0.34
N LEU A 27 8.63 19.86 0.25
CA LEU A 27 8.27 18.73 1.11
C LEU A 27 9.25 18.57 2.27
N LYS A 28 8.75 18.10 3.42
CA LYS A 28 9.61 17.68 4.54
C LYS A 28 10.10 16.26 4.28
N ILE A 29 11.42 16.06 4.35
CA ILE A 29 12.06 14.74 4.18
C ILE A 29 11.41 13.66 5.03
N GLY A 30 11.10 13.96 6.30
CA GLY A 30 10.45 12.99 7.19
C GLY A 30 9.05 12.56 6.72
N HIS A 31 8.28 13.48 6.14
CA HIS A 31 6.97 13.14 5.56
C HIS A 31 7.14 12.33 4.28
N PHE A 32 8.07 12.74 3.40
CA PHE A 32 8.38 11.97 2.19
C PHE A 32 8.76 10.53 2.50
N ILE A 33 9.63 10.30 3.49
CA ILE A 33 10.05 8.95 3.90
C ILE A 33 8.86 8.16 4.45
N GLN A 34 7.97 8.78 5.23
CA GLN A 34 6.80 8.12 5.79
C GLN A 34 5.85 7.65 4.69
N GLU A 35 5.49 8.53 3.75
CA GLU A 35 4.63 8.18 2.61
C GLU A 35 5.29 7.09 1.76
N ALA A 36 6.57 7.24 1.41
CA ALA A 36 7.27 6.24 0.60
C ALA A 36 7.36 4.85 1.27
N ILE A 37 7.44 4.80 2.60
CA ILE A 37 7.39 3.53 3.34
C ILE A 37 5.98 2.95 3.30
N LEU A 38 4.94 3.77 3.51
CA LEU A 38 3.54 3.34 3.45
C LEU A 38 3.19 2.80 2.07
N ASP A 39 3.44 3.58 1.02
CA ASP A 39 3.23 3.19 -0.38
C ASP A 39 3.87 1.83 -0.65
N LYS A 40 5.11 1.63 -0.19
CA LYS A 40 5.83 0.38 -0.44
C LYS A 40 5.26 -0.82 0.31
N LEU A 41 4.74 -0.61 1.52
CA LEU A 41 4.09 -1.66 2.30
C LEU A 41 2.75 -2.04 1.66
N GLU A 42 1.96 -1.05 1.23
CA GLU A 42 0.70 -1.25 0.51
C GLU A 42 0.92 -2.07 -0.78
N GLU A 43 1.95 -1.74 -1.57
CA GLU A 43 2.32 -2.53 -2.74
C GLU A 43 2.57 -4.02 -2.44
N TYR A 44 3.18 -4.34 -1.29
CA TYR A 44 3.41 -5.73 -0.89
C TYR A 44 2.12 -6.43 -0.46
N GLU A 45 1.22 -5.72 0.21
CA GLU A 45 -0.09 -6.23 0.61
C GLU A 45 -0.96 -6.51 -0.63
N ASP A 46 -0.99 -5.59 -1.60
CA ASP A 46 -1.71 -5.76 -2.87
C ASP A 46 -1.26 -7.03 -3.61
N ILE A 47 0.05 -7.26 -3.70
CA ILE A 47 0.60 -8.47 -4.33
C ILE A 47 0.15 -9.73 -3.58
N ALA A 48 0.11 -9.68 -2.24
CA ALA A 48 -0.34 -10.80 -1.43
C ALA A 48 -1.83 -11.07 -1.63
N ASP A 49 -2.66 -10.05 -1.72
CA ASP A 49 -4.10 -10.18 -1.91
C ASP A 49 -4.46 -10.65 -3.32
N LEU A 50 -3.75 -10.20 -4.36
CA LEU A 50 -3.89 -10.76 -5.71
C LEU A 50 -3.61 -12.27 -5.75
N ARG A 51 -2.65 -12.75 -4.96
CA ARG A 51 -2.37 -14.20 -4.85
C ARG A 51 -3.51 -14.94 -4.16
N LYS A 52 -4.09 -14.37 -3.11
CA LYS A 52 -5.26 -14.96 -2.43
C LYS A 52 -6.45 -15.02 -3.38
N LEU A 53 -6.80 -13.92 -4.04
CA LEU A 53 -7.91 -13.85 -5.01
C LEU A 53 -7.77 -14.89 -6.12
N ARG A 54 -6.55 -15.09 -6.66
CA ARG A 54 -6.30 -16.13 -7.67
C ARG A 54 -6.44 -17.56 -7.14
N ALA A 55 -6.27 -17.77 -5.85
CA ALA A 55 -6.43 -19.06 -5.20
C ALA A 55 -7.86 -19.29 -4.68
N GLU A 56 -8.74 -18.28 -4.75
CA GLU A 56 -10.12 -18.45 -4.34
C GLU A 56 -10.86 -19.44 -5.26
N PRO A 57 -11.64 -20.36 -4.69
CA PRO A 57 -12.44 -21.27 -5.48
C PRO A 57 -13.49 -20.48 -6.27
N SER A 58 -13.55 -20.74 -7.58
CA SER A 58 -14.62 -20.20 -8.41
C SER A 58 -15.96 -20.80 -7.99
N ARG A 59 -17.02 -19.98 -7.99
CA ARG A 59 -18.40 -20.44 -7.80
C ARG A 59 -19.24 -20.13 -9.04
N PRO A 60 -20.23 -20.98 -9.38
CA PRO A 60 -21.17 -20.69 -10.46
C PRO A 60 -21.93 -19.39 -10.21
N LEU A 61 -22.15 -18.60 -11.27
CA LEU A 61 -22.92 -17.36 -11.20
C LEU A 61 -24.34 -17.57 -10.65
N SER A 62 -24.96 -18.70 -10.96
CA SER A 62 -26.30 -19.07 -10.46
C SER A 62 -26.37 -19.12 -8.92
N ASP A 63 -25.29 -19.56 -8.28
CA ASP A 63 -25.24 -19.67 -6.82
C ASP A 63 -25.09 -18.28 -6.20
N ILE A 64 -24.33 -17.40 -6.85
CA ILE A 64 -24.15 -16.00 -6.42
C ILE A 64 -25.47 -15.24 -6.53
N ILE A 65 -26.19 -15.37 -7.65
CA ILE A 65 -27.49 -14.71 -7.87
C ILE A 65 -28.49 -15.14 -6.79
N ARG A 66 -28.58 -16.44 -6.51
CA ARG A 66 -29.47 -16.98 -5.47
C ARG A 66 -29.14 -16.44 -4.08
N ASP A 67 -27.87 -16.29 -3.74
CA ASP A 67 -27.44 -15.75 -2.44
C ASP A 67 -27.76 -14.24 -2.34
N LEU A 68 -27.67 -13.49 -3.44
CA LEU A 68 -27.99 -12.06 -3.49
C LEU A 68 -29.49 -11.79 -3.37
N GLU A 69 -30.33 -12.55 -4.09
CA GLU A 69 -31.80 -12.50 -3.97
C GLU A 69 -32.25 -12.79 -2.53
N ARG A 70 -31.59 -13.74 -1.84
CA ARG A 70 -31.86 -14.05 -0.42
C ARG A 70 -31.45 -12.92 0.54
N SER A 71 -30.57 -12.03 0.09
CA SER A 71 -29.99 -10.97 0.91
C SER A 71 -30.67 -9.61 0.71
N ASP A 72 -31.74 -9.52 -0.10
CA ASP A 72 -32.39 -8.26 -0.52
C ASP A 72 -31.41 -7.22 -1.08
N LYS A 73 -30.29 -7.67 -1.65
CA LYS A 73 -29.27 -6.78 -2.24
C LYS A 73 -29.52 -6.49 -3.71
N ILE A 74 -30.40 -7.26 -4.33
CA ILE A 74 -30.95 -7.11 -5.68
C ILE A 74 -32.36 -7.68 -5.66
#